data_AF-A0A3L7RMP1-F1
#
_entry.id   AF-A0A3L7RMP1-F1
#
_cell.length_a   1.000
_cell.length_b   1.000
_cell.length_c   1.000
_cell.angle_alpha   90.00
_cell.angle_beta   90.00
_cell.angle_gamma   90.00
#
_symmetry.space_group_name_H-M   'P 1'
#
loop_
_entity.id
_entity.type
_entity.pdbx_description
1 polymer ?
#
loop_
_entity_poly.entity_id
_entity_poly.type
_entity_poly.pdbx_seq_one_letter_code
_entity_poly.pdbx_strand_id
1 'polypeptide(L)'
;MTFRPVHSLAAPLLTLRFVMVVMVVMAIVAAGLASTPARAGVPAGGAMVQAANVWLATLAPEQKARVLKPWEDAGRVGWHFIPKFERKGLPLREMVPSQQQGAFDLLRAAVSQAGYDKSRSIMQLDEMLRLQEGS
;
A
#
# COMPACT_ATOMS: atom_id res chain seq x y z
N MET A 1 -8.05 85.19 -16.39
CA MET A 1 -8.56 83.86 -16.80
C MET A 1 -7.81 82.82 -15.99
N THR A 2 -8.43 82.25 -14.96
CA THR A 2 -7.81 81.29 -14.03
C THR A 2 -8.31 79.88 -14.35
N PHE A 3 -7.41 79.02 -14.83
CA PHE A 3 -7.70 77.59 -15.04
C PHE A 3 -7.71 76.87 -13.67
N ARG A 4 -8.80 76.18 -13.33
CA ARG A 4 -8.87 75.26 -12.20
C ARG A 4 -8.77 73.81 -12.71
N PRO A 5 -7.92 72.95 -12.13
CA PRO A 5 -7.82 71.56 -12.55
C PRO A 5 -8.98 70.76 -11.94
N VAL A 6 -9.63 69.95 -12.78
CA VAL A 6 -10.64 68.98 -12.35
C VAL A 6 -9.89 67.73 -11.88
N HIS A 7 -10.01 67.37 -10.61
CA HIS A 7 -9.42 66.16 -10.06
C HIS A 7 -10.20 64.93 -10.59
N SER A 8 -9.49 64.00 -11.23
CA SER A 8 -10.06 62.75 -11.76
C SER A 8 -10.37 61.77 -10.63
N LEU A 9 -11.67 61.51 -10.40
CA LEU A 9 -12.19 60.61 -9.35
C LEU A 9 -12.33 59.15 -9.81
N ALA A 10 -11.69 58.74 -10.93
CA ALA A 10 -11.91 57.41 -11.53
C ALA A 10 -11.03 56.28 -10.93
N ALA A 11 -10.02 56.59 -10.14
CA ALA A 11 -9.07 55.62 -9.58
C ALA A 11 -9.58 54.68 -8.44
N PRO A 12 -10.58 55.02 -7.59
CA PRO A 12 -10.87 54.24 -6.38
C PRO A 12 -11.71 52.98 -6.63
N LEU A 13 -12.46 52.93 -7.73
CA LEU A 13 -13.36 51.80 -8.04
C LEU A 13 -12.61 50.62 -8.68
N LEU A 14 -11.53 50.88 -9.42
CA LEU A 14 -10.73 49.85 -10.08
C LEU A 14 -9.83 49.11 -9.08
N THR A 15 -9.25 49.85 -8.13
CA THR A 15 -8.44 49.30 -7.03
C THR A 15 -9.27 48.47 -6.06
N LEU A 16 -10.49 48.92 -5.73
CA LEU A 16 -11.42 48.17 -4.87
C LEU A 16 -11.85 46.84 -5.51
N ARG A 17 -12.11 46.83 -6.82
CA ARG A 17 -12.42 45.60 -7.59
C ARG A 17 -11.24 44.63 -7.62
N PHE A 18 -10.02 45.13 -7.78
CA PHE A 18 -8.81 44.31 -7.77
C PHE A 18 -8.56 43.67 -6.39
N VAL A 19 -8.70 44.44 -5.31
CA VAL A 19 -8.56 43.92 -3.93
C VAL A 19 -9.62 42.86 -3.61
N MET A 20 -10.86 43.06 -4.06
CA MET A 20 -11.93 42.08 -3.87
C MET A 20 -11.66 40.76 -4.60
N VAL A 21 -11.14 40.81 -5.83
CA VAL A 21 -10.75 39.61 -6.59
C VAL A 21 -9.60 38.86 -5.89
N VAL A 22 -8.59 39.58 -5.41
CA VAL A 22 -7.47 38.97 -4.66
C VAL A 22 -7.95 38.29 -3.37
N MET A 23 -8.87 38.93 -2.63
CA MET A 23 -9.47 38.36 -1.41
C MET A 23 -10.30 37.11 -1.71
N VAL A 24 -11.05 37.09 -2.82
CA VAL A 24 -11.83 35.92 -3.24
C VAL A 24 -10.92 34.77 -3.67
N VAL A 25 -9.84 35.05 -4.41
CA VAL A 25 -8.85 34.04 -4.80
C VAL A 25 -8.14 33.47 -3.58
N MET A 26 -7.74 34.31 -2.63
CA MET A 26 -7.15 33.87 -1.36
C MET A 26 -8.11 32.99 -0.54
N ALA A 27 -9.41 33.33 -0.49
CA ALA A 27 -10.41 32.53 0.21
C ALA A 27 -10.61 31.15 -0.43
N ILE A 28 -10.58 31.06 -1.78
CA ILE A 28 -10.70 29.79 -2.51
C ILE A 28 -9.45 28.91 -2.26
N VAL A 29 -8.25 29.50 -2.27
CA VAL A 29 -7.00 28.78 -1.97
C VAL A 29 -6.99 28.27 -0.52
N ALA A 30 -7.41 29.10 0.44
CA ALA A 30 -7.50 28.71 1.86
C ALA A 30 -8.51 27.57 2.08
N ALA A 31 -9.66 27.59 1.39
CA ALA A 31 -10.65 26.52 1.46
C ALA A 31 -10.14 25.20 0.84
N GLY A 32 -9.32 25.27 -0.21
CA GLY A 32 -8.67 24.10 -0.82
C GLY A 32 -7.64 23.42 0.09
N LEU A 33 -6.91 24.19 0.89
CA LEU A 33 -5.93 23.68 1.87
C LEU A 33 -6.59 23.04 3.10
N ALA A 34 -7.80 23.45 3.46
CA ALA A 34 -8.54 22.89 4.60
C ALA A 34 -9.21 21.54 4.31
N SER A 35 -9.17 21.07 3.06
CA SER A 35 -9.90 19.90 2.57
C SER A 35 -8.98 18.75 2.18
N THR A 36 -7.87 18.53 2.89
CA THR A 36 -7.16 17.25 2.80
C THR A 36 -7.75 16.31 3.85
N PRO A 37 -8.65 15.39 3.49
CA PRO A 37 -9.00 14.32 4.41
C PRO A 37 -7.68 13.60 4.72
N ALA A 38 -7.26 13.63 5.98
CA ALA A 38 -6.24 12.74 6.48
C ALA A 38 -6.75 11.33 6.16
N ARG A 39 -6.20 10.72 5.11
CA ARG A 39 -6.55 9.36 4.73
C ARG A 39 -6.03 8.51 5.86
N ALA A 40 -6.90 8.21 6.83
CA ALA A 40 -6.64 7.20 7.83
C ALA A 40 -6.41 5.90 7.03
N GLY A 41 -5.16 5.62 6.71
CA GLY A 41 -4.78 4.40 6.04
C GLY A 41 -5.28 3.24 6.90
N VAL A 42 -5.75 2.17 6.25
CA VAL A 42 -6.04 0.93 6.98
C VAL A 42 -4.78 0.59 7.79
N PRO A 43 -4.88 0.42 9.12
CA PRO A 43 -3.74 0.03 9.92
C PRO A 43 -3.06 -1.20 9.30
N ALA A 44 -1.73 -1.25 9.28
CA ALA A 44 -1.00 -2.32 8.58
C ALA A 44 -1.50 -3.73 8.95
N GLY A 45 -1.85 -3.95 10.23
CA GLY A 45 -2.44 -5.20 10.69
C GLY A 45 -3.81 -5.51 10.06
N GLY A 46 -4.67 -4.50 9.87
CA GLY A 46 -5.98 -4.67 9.24
C GLY A 46 -5.86 -5.07 7.76
N ALA A 47 -4.93 -4.46 7.03
CA ALA A 47 -4.66 -4.81 5.63
C ALA A 47 -4.13 -6.25 5.51
N MET A 48 -3.23 -6.66 6.41
CA MET A 48 -2.71 -8.03 6.46
C MET A 48 -3.81 -9.06 6.77
N VAL A 49 -4.68 -8.78 7.75
CA VAL A 49 -5.82 -9.66 8.08
C VAL A 49 -6.78 -9.80 6.89
N GLN A 50 -7.07 -8.70 6.20
CA GLN A 50 -7.92 -8.74 5.00
C GLN A 50 -7.30 -9.62 3.91
N ALA A 51 -6.02 -9.42 3.59
CA ALA A 51 -5.30 -10.22 2.59
C ALA A 51 -5.26 -11.70 2.98
N ALA A 52 -5.04 -12.00 4.28
CA ALA A 52 -5.04 -13.37 4.79
C ALA A 52 -6.40 -14.04 4.61
N ASN A 53 -7.50 -13.37 4.96
CA ASN A 53 -8.85 -13.91 4.82
C ASN A 53 -9.22 -14.15 3.35
N VAL A 54 -8.85 -13.23 2.44
CA VAL A 54 -9.06 -13.39 1.01
C VAL A 54 -8.29 -14.60 0.48
N TRP A 55 -7.01 -14.73 0.83
CA TRP A 55 -6.19 -15.87 0.43
C TRP A 55 -6.74 -17.18 1.00
N LEU A 56 -7.06 -17.23 2.30
CA LEU A 56 -7.64 -18.42 2.94
C LEU A 56 -8.94 -18.84 2.24
N ALA A 57 -9.79 -17.91 1.79
CA ALA A 57 -11.01 -18.24 1.06
C ALA A 57 -10.77 -19.01 -0.24
N THR A 58 -9.58 -18.89 -0.85
CA THR A 58 -9.21 -19.61 -2.09
C THR A 58 -8.77 -21.05 -1.87
N LEU A 59 -8.50 -21.45 -0.61
CA LEU A 59 -7.92 -22.76 -0.29
C LEU A 59 -9.00 -23.82 -0.09
N ALA A 60 -8.73 -25.03 -0.59
CA ALA A 60 -9.53 -26.21 -0.28
C ALA A 60 -9.46 -26.57 1.22
N PRO A 61 -10.44 -27.30 1.79
CA PRO A 61 -10.43 -27.67 3.20
C PRO A 61 -9.13 -28.37 3.65
N GLU A 62 -8.59 -29.26 2.82
CA GLU A 62 -7.37 -30.03 3.11
C GLU A 62 -6.12 -29.13 3.09
N GLN A 63 -6.11 -28.15 2.18
CA GLN A 63 -5.07 -27.11 2.12
C GLN A 63 -5.13 -26.20 3.35
N LYS A 64 -6.33 -25.75 3.77
CA LYS A 64 -6.54 -24.93 4.97
C LYS A 64 -6.04 -25.62 6.23
N ALA A 65 -6.26 -26.93 6.38
CA ALA A 65 -5.80 -27.70 7.52
C ALA A 65 -4.26 -27.73 7.66
N ARG A 66 -3.54 -27.53 6.55
CA ARG A 66 -2.06 -27.44 6.54
C ARG A 66 -1.58 -26.03 6.86
N VAL A 67 -2.34 -25.00 6.51
CA VAL A 67 -2.01 -23.58 6.70
C VAL A 67 -2.38 -23.08 8.09
N LEU A 68 -3.58 -23.41 8.57
CA LEU A 68 -4.08 -22.98 9.87
C LEU A 68 -3.51 -23.88 10.96
N LYS A 69 -2.71 -23.27 11.85
CA LYS A 69 -2.10 -23.94 13.00
C LYS A 69 -2.48 -23.23 14.30
N PRO A 70 -2.57 -23.94 15.43
CA PRO A 70 -2.66 -23.33 16.74
C PRO A 70 -1.50 -22.36 16.98
N TRP A 71 -1.72 -21.31 17.77
CA TRP A 71 -0.69 -20.33 18.07
C TRP A 71 0.48 -20.94 18.86
N GLU A 72 0.17 -21.97 19.65
CA GLU A 72 1.03 -22.73 20.55
C GLU A 72 1.78 -23.85 19.82
N ASP A 73 1.57 -24.01 18.51
CA ASP A 73 2.28 -24.99 17.69
C ASP A 73 3.79 -24.77 17.84
N ALA A 74 4.50 -25.79 18.35
CA ALA A 74 5.94 -25.74 18.56
C ALA A 74 6.72 -25.44 17.26
N GLY A 75 6.11 -25.73 16.12
CA GLY A 75 6.60 -25.41 14.80
C GLY A 75 6.71 -23.91 14.50
N ARG A 76 5.99 -23.03 15.21
CA ARG A 76 5.98 -21.56 14.98
C ARG A 76 7.36 -20.92 15.09
N VAL A 77 8.21 -21.44 15.97
CA VAL A 77 9.57 -20.92 16.21
C VAL A 77 10.67 -21.74 15.53
N GLY A 78 10.34 -22.90 14.97
CA GLY A 78 11.33 -23.81 14.35
C GLY A 78 11.66 -23.45 12.91
N TRP A 79 12.35 -22.34 12.69
CA TRP A 79 12.81 -21.90 11.37
C TRP A 79 14.11 -22.60 10.96
N HIS A 80 14.17 -23.08 9.71
CA HIS A 80 15.31 -23.82 9.20
C HIS A 80 15.61 -23.43 7.75
N PHE A 81 16.87 -23.06 7.50
CA PHE A 81 17.44 -22.88 6.15
C PHE A 81 18.40 -24.03 5.82
N ILE A 82 17.91 -25.26 5.99
CA ILE A 82 18.56 -26.50 5.57
C ILE A 82 17.54 -27.37 4.84
N PRO A 83 17.96 -28.28 3.95
CA PRO A 83 17.05 -29.26 3.37
C PRO A 83 16.33 -30.07 4.46
N LYS A 84 15.02 -30.19 4.33
CA LYS A 84 14.18 -31.10 5.13
C LYS A 84 13.21 -31.80 4.19
N PHE A 85 13.00 -33.09 4.42
CA PHE A 85 12.02 -33.87 3.68
C PHE A 85 10.59 -33.32 3.85
N GLU A 86 10.28 -32.80 5.05
CA GLU A 86 8.99 -32.19 5.35
C GLU A 86 9.16 -30.70 5.69
N ARG A 87 8.43 -29.84 4.98
CA ARG A 87 8.33 -28.40 5.23
C ARG A 87 6.96 -28.08 5.79
N LYS A 88 6.91 -27.24 6.83
CA LYS A 88 5.67 -26.81 7.49
C LYS A 88 4.81 -25.98 6.53
N GLY A 89 3.50 -26.14 6.64
CA GLY A 89 2.53 -25.38 5.85
C GLY A 89 2.23 -25.99 4.48
N LEU A 90 1.60 -25.17 3.62
CA LEU A 90 1.29 -25.50 2.23
C LEU A 90 2.37 -24.90 1.31
N PRO A 91 3.17 -25.71 0.61
CA PRO A 91 4.15 -25.21 -0.36
C PRO A 91 3.49 -24.46 -1.52
N LEU A 92 4.12 -23.37 -1.99
CA LEU A 92 3.64 -22.60 -3.15
C LEU A 92 3.50 -23.47 -4.41
N ARG A 93 4.37 -24.48 -4.59
CA ARG A 93 4.33 -25.43 -5.73
C ARG A 93 3.10 -26.33 -5.75
N GLU A 94 2.37 -26.45 -4.64
CA GLU A 94 1.14 -27.23 -4.51
C GLU A 94 -0.13 -26.35 -4.60
N MET A 95 0.05 -25.07 -4.93
CA MET A 95 -1.04 -24.11 -5.11
C MET A 95 -1.33 -23.87 -6.60
N VAL A 96 -2.58 -23.63 -6.93
CA VAL A 96 -2.95 -23.12 -8.26
C VAL A 96 -2.56 -21.63 -8.40
N PRO A 97 -2.45 -21.07 -9.63
CA PRO A 97 -1.95 -19.70 -9.81
C PRO A 97 -2.68 -18.61 -9.01
N SER A 98 -4.01 -18.71 -8.85
CA SER A 98 -4.80 -17.76 -8.05
C SER A 98 -4.46 -17.81 -6.56
N GLN A 99 -4.21 -19.00 -6.02
CA GLN A 99 -3.79 -19.21 -4.63
C GLN A 99 -2.37 -18.68 -4.40
N GLN A 100 -1.46 -18.88 -5.36
CA GLN A 100 -0.11 -18.32 -5.30
C GLN A 100 -0.15 -16.79 -5.29
N GLN A 101 -0.97 -16.18 -6.16
CA GLN A 101 -1.15 -14.73 -6.17
C GLN A 101 -1.65 -14.22 -4.81
N GLY A 102 -2.66 -14.86 -4.23
CA GLY A 102 -3.17 -14.49 -2.90
C GLY A 102 -2.10 -14.61 -1.79
N ALA A 103 -1.22 -15.62 -1.87
CA ALA A 103 -0.09 -15.74 -0.93
C ALA A 103 0.92 -14.59 -1.09
N PHE A 104 1.20 -14.15 -2.32
CA PHE A 104 2.05 -12.99 -2.57
C PHE A 104 1.41 -11.68 -2.15
N ASP A 105 0.10 -11.54 -2.30
CA ASP A 105 -0.64 -10.36 -1.82
C ASP A 105 -0.62 -10.28 -0.29
N LEU A 106 -0.76 -11.41 0.40
CA LEU A 106 -0.55 -11.50 1.84
C LEU A 106 0.88 -11.11 2.24
N LEU A 107 1.89 -11.64 1.55
CA LEU A 107 3.29 -11.27 1.80
C LEU A 107 3.48 -9.75 1.64
N ARG A 108 2.95 -9.16 0.56
CA ARG A 108 3.03 -7.71 0.30
C ARG A 108 2.36 -6.89 1.41
N ALA A 109 1.26 -7.36 1.97
CA ALA A 109 0.59 -6.67 3.08
C ALA A 109 1.35 -6.80 4.42
N ALA A 110 2.17 -7.84 4.58
CA ALA A 110 2.90 -8.13 5.82
C ALA A 110 4.25 -7.40 5.94
N VAL A 111 4.82 -6.92 4.83
CA VAL A 111 6.16 -6.33 4.77
C VAL A 111 6.16 -5.02 3.98
N SER A 112 7.26 -4.27 4.01
CA SER A 112 7.40 -3.08 3.15
C SER A 112 7.55 -3.48 1.68
N GLN A 113 7.32 -2.56 0.75
CA GLN A 113 7.53 -2.81 -0.68
C GLN A 113 8.95 -3.34 -0.97
N ALA A 114 9.98 -2.73 -0.36
CA ALA A 114 11.36 -3.20 -0.49
C ALA A 114 11.56 -4.62 0.08
N GLY A 115 10.85 -4.98 1.15
CA GLY A 115 10.84 -6.34 1.69
C GLY A 115 10.20 -7.34 0.73
N TYR A 116 9.07 -6.96 0.13
CA TYR A 116 8.36 -7.79 -0.84
C TYR A 116 9.22 -8.06 -2.08
N ASP A 117 9.82 -7.01 -2.65
CA ASP A 117 10.68 -7.12 -3.82
C ASP A 117 11.90 -8.00 -3.52
N LYS A 118 12.53 -7.81 -2.35
CA LYS A 118 13.65 -8.66 -1.91
C LYS A 118 13.24 -10.13 -1.78
N SER A 119 12.11 -10.43 -1.14
CA SER A 119 11.61 -11.79 -1.00
C SER A 119 11.35 -12.45 -2.36
N ARG A 120 10.76 -11.71 -3.31
CA ARG A 120 10.51 -12.21 -4.67
C ARG A 120 11.81 -12.46 -5.44
N SER A 121 12.78 -11.56 -5.34
CA SER A 121 14.09 -11.74 -5.98
C SER A 121 14.84 -12.96 -5.42
N ILE A 122 14.82 -13.18 -4.10
CA ILE A 122 15.45 -14.38 -3.50
C ILE A 122 14.81 -15.66 -4.04
N MET A 123 13.48 -15.73 -4.08
CA MET A 123 12.78 -16.90 -4.65
C MET A 123 13.15 -17.17 -6.12
N GLN A 124 13.36 -16.12 -6.91
CA GLN A 124 13.80 -16.24 -8.31
C GLN A 124 15.25 -16.68 -8.42
N LEU A 125 16.13 -16.16 -7.57
CA LEU A 125 17.53 -16.59 -7.49
C LEU A 125 17.64 -18.06 -7.09
N ASP A 126 16.82 -18.52 -6.14
CA ASP A 126 16.77 -19.93 -5.72
C ASP A 126 16.33 -20.84 -6.88
N GLU A 127 15.38 -20.41 -7.72
CA GLU A 127 15.00 -21.19 -8.91
C GLU A 127 16.12 -21.22 -9.96
N MET A 128 16.85 -20.12 -10.16
CA MET A 128 18.02 -20.13 -11.03
C MET A 128 19.13 -21.03 -10.50
N LEU A 129 19.35 -21.02 -9.18
CA LEU A 129 20.32 -21.90 -8.54
C LEU A 129 19.95 -23.37 -8.73
N ARG A 130 18.67 -23.73 -8.54
CA ARG A 130 18.15 -25.07 -8.79
C ARG A 130 18.41 -25.53 -10.23
N LEU A 131 18.19 -24.65 -11.21
CA LEU A 131 18.45 -24.93 -12.63
C LEU A 131 19.95 -25.13 -12.93
N GLN A 132 20.84 -24.41 -12.24
CA GLN A 132 22.28 -24.52 -12.42
C GLN A 132 22.87 -25.77 -11.73
N GLU A 133 22.38 -26.10 -10.54
CA GLU A 133 22.91 -27.19 -9.71
C GLU A 133 22.24 -28.54 -9.99
N GLY A 134 21.25 -28.60 -10.89
CA GLY A 134 20.71 -29.85 -11.45
C GLY A 134 19.96 -30.74 -10.45
N SER A 135 19.26 -30.14 -9.49
CA SER A 135 18.48 -30.86 -8.45
C SER A 135 16.96 -30.83 -8.66
#